data_AF-A0A7C7YPM8-F1
#
_entry.id   AF-A0A7C7YPM8-F1
#
_cell.length_a   1.000
_cell.length_b   1.000
_cell.length_c   1.000
_cell.angle_alpha   90.00
_cell.angle_beta   90.00
_cell.angle_gamma   90.00
#
_symmetry.space_group_name_H-M   'P 1'
#
loop_
_entity.id
_entity.type
_entity.pdbx_description
1 polymer ?
#
loop_
_entity_poly.entity_id
_entity_poly.type
_entity_poly.pdbx_seq_one_letter_code
_entity_poly.pdbx_strand_id
1 'polypeptide(L)'
;MSDFVLFGKENVLALDQFIFLAQGPGAELAFKLLVGLVFGGICAAIASGRGRSAVGWFFLGLFLNCIALIILLVIPDLKSEAEKTDRLRRDNKRLKERIAKDRQVADQRHENIGKRLDVHDKGLGIDTSSSESASGLLTAGEPTDEGDPQEESDQWYYRQDHGASRSFGPVTFEKLKRLWQKHQIDIFTKVRMGESGEWMKIRDIAGFEELLND
;
A
#
# COMPACT_ATOMS: atom_id res chain seq x y z
N MET A 1 39.09 -55.88 52.65
CA MET A 1 39.01 -54.98 51.47
C MET A 1 37.60 -54.93 50.87
N SER A 2 36.58 -55.42 51.58
CA SER A 2 35.20 -55.56 51.08
C SER A 2 34.22 -54.54 51.71
N ASP A 3 34.60 -53.91 52.83
CA ASP A 3 33.70 -53.02 53.59
C ASP A 3 33.71 -51.56 53.07
N PHE A 4 34.76 -51.13 52.35
CA PHE A 4 34.84 -49.77 51.80
C PHE A 4 33.91 -49.54 50.59
N VAL A 5 33.54 -50.62 49.88
CA VAL A 5 32.68 -50.54 48.69
C VAL A 5 31.19 -50.42 49.08
N LEU A 6 30.79 -50.93 50.24
CA LEU A 6 29.42 -50.81 50.74
C LEU A 6 29.11 -49.38 51.22
N PHE A 7 30.06 -48.71 51.87
CA PHE A 7 29.88 -47.33 52.36
C PHE A 7 29.69 -46.30 51.23
N GLY A 8 30.25 -46.54 50.04
CA GLY A 8 30.07 -45.66 48.88
C GLY A 8 28.71 -45.81 48.21
N LYS A 9 28.13 -47.01 48.21
CA LYS A 9 26.83 -47.30 47.57
C LYS A 9 25.65 -46.66 48.32
N GLU A 10 25.72 -46.63 49.64
CA GLU A 10 24.65 -46.09 50.49
C GLU A 10 24.53 -44.56 50.34
N ASN A 11 25.65 -43.86 50.20
CA ASN A 11 25.67 -42.41 49.98
C ASN A 11 25.21 -42.00 48.58
N VAL A 12 25.50 -42.79 47.55
CA VAL A 12 25.04 -42.53 46.18
C VAL A 12 23.53 -42.74 46.05
N LEU A 13 22.96 -43.76 46.71
CA LEU A 13 21.52 -44.00 46.72
C LEU A 13 20.76 -42.91 47.50
N ALA A 14 21.34 -42.39 48.58
CA ALA A 14 20.76 -41.27 49.33
C ALA A 14 20.78 -39.95 48.53
N LEU A 15 21.85 -39.70 47.76
CA LEU A 15 21.95 -38.55 46.85
C LEU A 15 20.94 -38.66 45.69
N ASP A 16 20.77 -39.84 45.11
CA ASP A 16 19.81 -40.08 44.02
C ASP A 16 18.35 -39.93 44.49
N GLN A 17 18.04 -40.41 45.70
CA GLN A 17 16.73 -40.15 46.34
C GLN A 17 16.52 -38.67 46.67
N PHE A 18 17.56 -37.93 47.09
CA PHE A 18 17.45 -36.48 47.33
C PHE A 18 17.25 -35.68 46.04
N ILE A 19 17.90 -36.09 44.94
CA ILE A 19 17.71 -35.50 43.61
C ILE A 19 16.30 -35.79 43.09
N PHE A 20 15.79 -37.01 43.29
CA PHE A 20 14.42 -37.38 42.93
C PHE A 20 13.36 -36.68 43.79
N LEU A 21 13.62 -36.44 45.09
CA LEU A 21 12.78 -35.62 45.97
C LEU A 21 12.86 -34.12 45.65
N ALA A 22 14.00 -33.63 45.16
CA ALA A 22 14.18 -32.26 44.68
C ALA A 22 13.57 -32.03 43.29
N GLN A 23 13.39 -33.09 42.48
CA GLN A 23 12.55 -33.11 41.27
C GLN A 23 11.07 -33.28 41.61
N GLY A 24 10.59 -32.60 42.64
CA GLY A 24 9.16 -32.48 42.87
C GLY A 24 8.48 -31.80 41.66
N PRO A 25 7.23 -32.16 41.33
CA PRO A 25 6.50 -31.53 40.22
C PRO A 25 6.43 -30.00 40.35
N GLY A 26 6.57 -29.46 41.56
CA GLY A 26 6.66 -28.02 41.82
C GLY A 26 7.95 -27.34 41.35
N ALA A 27 9.12 -28.01 41.43
CA ALA A 27 10.40 -27.43 41.00
C ALA A 27 10.47 -27.33 39.47
N GLU A 28 9.96 -28.34 38.78
CA GLU A 28 9.75 -28.36 37.33
C GLU A 28 8.83 -27.22 36.86
N LEU A 29 7.72 -27.00 37.56
CA LEU A 29 6.78 -25.90 37.27
C LEU A 29 7.40 -24.52 37.53
N ALA A 30 8.14 -24.37 38.64
CA ALA A 30 8.81 -23.12 38.98
C ALA A 30 9.87 -22.75 37.94
N PHE A 31 10.68 -23.73 37.49
CA PHE A 31 11.66 -23.51 36.44
C PHE A 31 11.01 -23.12 35.10
N LYS A 32 9.93 -23.80 34.70
CA LYS A 32 9.16 -23.48 33.48
C LYS A 32 8.53 -22.09 33.53
N LEU A 33 7.98 -21.68 34.68
CA LEU A 33 7.43 -20.34 34.87
C LEU A 33 8.51 -19.26 34.83
N LEU A 34 9.68 -19.51 35.42
CA LEU A 34 10.80 -18.57 35.40
C LEU A 34 11.31 -18.35 33.98
N VAL A 35 11.52 -19.43 33.22
CA VAL A 35 11.93 -19.34 31.80
C VAL A 35 10.85 -18.65 30.97
N GLY A 36 9.58 -19.02 31.13
CA GLY A 36 8.46 -18.40 30.42
C GLY A 36 8.29 -16.90 30.72
N LEU A 37 8.58 -16.47 31.95
CA LEU A 37 8.52 -15.06 32.35
C LEU A 37 9.63 -14.24 31.66
N VAL A 38 10.84 -14.79 31.54
CA VAL A 38 11.96 -14.15 30.82
C VAL A 38 11.63 -14.03 29.33
N PHE A 39 11.21 -15.12 28.68
CA PHE A 39 10.86 -15.12 27.26
C PHE A 39 9.64 -14.25 26.96
N GLY A 40 8.60 -14.31 27.79
CA GLY A 40 7.44 -13.43 27.71
C GLY A 40 7.81 -11.96 27.90
N GLY A 41 8.71 -11.66 28.83
CA GLY A 41 9.23 -10.30 29.06
C GLY A 41 9.97 -9.74 27.85
N ILE A 42 10.85 -10.53 27.23
CA ILE A 42 11.57 -10.14 26.01
C ILE A 42 10.58 -9.91 24.85
N CYS A 43 9.61 -10.80 24.67
CA CYS A 43 8.56 -10.67 23.65
C CYS A 43 7.73 -9.39 23.84
N ALA A 44 7.34 -9.09 25.08
CA ALA A 44 6.59 -7.89 25.43
C ALA A 44 7.37 -6.61 25.16
N ALA A 45 8.66 -6.58 25.51
CA ALA A 45 9.54 -5.45 25.26
C ALA A 45 9.65 -5.15 23.76
N ILE A 46 9.92 -6.17 22.93
CA ILE A 46 10.02 -5.99 21.47
C ILE A 46 8.67 -5.58 20.87
N ALA A 47 7.55 -6.17 21.33
CA ALA A 47 6.22 -5.83 20.84
C ALA A 47 5.80 -4.39 21.18
N SER A 48 6.20 -3.88 22.36
CA SER A 48 5.93 -2.51 22.80
C SER A 48 6.54 -1.46 21.88
N GLY A 49 7.75 -1.73 21.35
CA GLY A 49 8.40 -0.84 20.39
C GLY A 49 7.69 -0.78 19.03
N ARG A 50 6.96 -1.85 18.68
CA ARG A 50 6.27 -2.04 17.39
C ARG A 50 4.80 -1.58 17.38
N GLY A 51 4.38 -0.85 18.42
CA GLY A 51 3.03 -0.29 18.53
C GLY A 51 1.94 -1.35 18.79
N ARG A 52 2.28 -2.51 19.35
CA ARG A 52 1.32 -3.56 19.74
C ARG A 52 1.19 -3.65 21.27
N SER A 53 0.10 -4.28 21.74
CA SER A 53 -0.18 -4.44 23.17
C SER A 53 0.86 -5.32 23.87
N ALA A 54 1.79 -4.71 24.60
CA ALA A 54 2.86 -5.41 25.32
C ALA A 54 2.34 -6.56 26.19
N VAL A 55 1.19 -6.34 26.87
CA VAL A 55 0.54 -7.34 27.72
C VAL A 55 0.05 -8.56 26.93
N GLY A 56 -0.53 -8.37 25.75
CA GLY A 56 -1.00 -9.49 24.92
C GLY A 56 0.16 -10.36 24.44
N TRP A 57 1.28 -9.73 24.05
CA TRP A 57 2.49 -10.43 23.59
C TRP A 57 3.28 -11.07 24.74
N PHE A 58 3.18 -10.54 25.97
CA PHE A 58 3.69 -11.19 27.18
C PHE A 58 2.99 -12.54 27.42
N PHE A 59 1.66 -12.55 27.45
CA PHE A 59 0.89 -13.78 27.64
C PHE A 59 1.09 -14.76 26.48
N LEU A 60 1.20 -14.27 25.25
CA LEU A 60 1.51 -15.11 24.10
C LEU A 60 2.89 -15.78 24.24
N GLY A 61 3.91 -15.05 24.72
CA GLY A 61 5.24 -15.61 24.99
C GLY A 61 5.25 -16.61 26.15
N LEU A 62 4.45 -16.38 27.19
CA LEU A 62 4.34 -17.27 28.34
C LEU A 62 3.74 -18.64 27.98
N PHE A 63 2.76 -18.68 27.06
CA PHE A 63 2.06 -19.91 26.67
C PHE A 63 2.64 -20.61 25.44
N LEU A 64 3.24 -19.86 24.50
CA LEU A 64 3.67 -20.40 23.21
C LEU A 64 5.20 -20.43 23.01
N ASN A 65 6.00 -20.05 24.03
CA ASN A 65 7.48 -20.06 24.04
C ASN A 65 8.13 -19.58 22.72
N CYS A 66 8.42 -20.49 21.80
CA CYS A 66 9.08 -20.25 20.53
C CYS A 66 8.15 -19.77 19.40
N ILE A 67 6.88 -20.16 19.39
CA ILE A 67 5.93 -19.79 18.33
C ILE A 67 5.64 -18.28 18.37
N ALA A 68 5.56 -17.69 19.57
CA ALA A 68 5.35 -16.25 19.73
C ALA A 68 6.48 -15.42 19.08
N LEU A 69 7.72 -15.92 19.14
CA LEU A 69 8.90 -15.27 18.58
C LEU A 69 8.89 -15.30 17.04
N ILE A 70 8.49 -16.44 16.46
CA ILE A 70 8.32 -16.60 15.00
C ILE A 70 7.23 -15.66 14.48
N ILE A 71 6.09 -15.59 15.16
CA ILE A 71 4.99 -14.69 14.78
C ILE A 71 5.45 -13.23 14.87
N LEU A 72 6.18 -12.86 15.93
CA LEU A 72 6.68 -11.51 16.10
C LEU A 72 7.68 -11.13 14.98
N LEU A 73 8.45 -12.09 14.47
CA LEU A 73 9.35 -11.89 13.32
C LEU A 73 8.57 -11.67 12.02
N VAL A 74 7.51 -12.44 11.77
CA VAL A 74 6.75 -12.43 10.52
C VAL A 74 5.87 -11.19 10.38
N ILE A 75 5.34 -10.63 11.48
CA ILE A 75 4.40 -9.51 11.35
C ILE A 75 5.15 -8.17 11.23
N PRO A 76 4.94 -7.40 10.14
CA PRO A 76 5.57 -6.10 9.90
C PRO A 76 5.25 -5.08 11.00
N ASP A 77 6.11 -4.09 11.23
CA ASP A 77 5.94 -3.10 12.30
C ASP A 77 4.73 -2.17 12.03
N LEU A 78 3.71 -2.23 12.89
CA LEU A 78 2.47 -1.45 12.76
C LEU A 78 2.72 0.05 12.96
N LYS A 79 3.71 0.42 13.78
CA LYS A 79 4.02 1.81 14.09
C LYS A 79 4.57 2.55 12.88
N SER A 80 5.45 1.88 12.12
CA SER A 80 6.00 2.44 10.89
C SER A 80 4.91 2.74 9.85
N GLU A 81 3.92 1.84 9.73
CA GLU A 81 2.80 2.05 8.81
C GLU A 81 1.89 3.21 9.24
N ALA A 82 1.59 3.32 10.54
CA ALA A 82 0.82 4.44 11.08
C ALA A 82 1.51 5.80 10.79
N GLU A 83 2.82 5.90 11.05
CA GLU A 83 3.59 7.12 10.80
C GLU A 83 3.61 7.50 9.31
N LYS A 84 3.73 6.53 8.40
CA LYS A 84 3.66 6.75 6.95
C LYS A 84 2.28 7.29 6.55
N THR A 85 1.21 6.68 7.05
CA THR A 85 -0.16 7.13 6.74
C THR A 85 -0.42 8.55 7.25
N ASP A 86 0.05 8.88 8.45
CA ASP A 86 -0.07 10.23 9.02
C ASP A 86 0.75 11.26 8.25
N ARG A 87 1.93 10.89 7.74
CA ARG A 87 2.74 11.74 6.89
C ARG A 87 2.02 12.02 5.56
N LEU A 88 1.54 10.97 4.89
CA LEU A 88 0.79 11.09 3.64
C LEU A 88 -0.47 11.95 3.82
N ARG A 89 -1.19 11.80 4.94
CA ARG A 89 -2.38 12.60 5.25
C ARG A 89 -2.05 14.09 5.41
N ARG A 90 -0.94 14.41 6.12
CA ARG A 90 -0.46 15.79 6.28
C ARG A 90 -0.04 16.41 4.97
N ASP A 91 0.69 15.66 4.14
CA ASP A 91 1.13 16.15 2.83
C ASP A 91 -0.07 16.35 1.88
N ASN A 92 -1.04 15.43 1.85
CA ASN A 92 -2.26 15.60 1.07
C ASN A 92 -3.05 16.86 1.47
N LYS A 93 -3.17 17.13 2.77
CA LYS A 93 -3.82 18.35 3.27
C LYS A 93 -3.11 19.61 2.76
N ARG A 94 -1.77 19.64 2.88
CA ARG A 94 -0.93 20.75 2.38
C ARG A 94 -1.06 20.95 0.88
N LEU A 95 -1.09 19.86 0.11
CA LEU A 95 -1.26 19.93 -1.35
C LEU A 95 -2.63 20.54 -1.71
N LYS A 96 -3.71 20.11 -1.05
CA LYS A 96 -5.05 20.66 -1.28
C LYS A 96 -5.12 22.16 -0.97
N GLU A 97 -4.49 22.59 0.12
CA GLU A 97 -4.42 24.01 0.49
C GLU A 97 -3.64 24.84 -0.55
N ARG A 98 -2.56 24.29 -1.11
CA ARG A 98 -1.80 24.94 -2.20
C ARG A 98 -2.64 25.08 -3.46
N ILE A 99 -3.30 23.99 -3.89
CA ILE A 99 -4.17 24.00 -5.08
C ILE A 99 -5.31 25.01 -4.91
N ALA A 100 -5.91 25.09 -3.72
CA ALA A 100 -6.97 26.06 -3.45
C ALA A 100 -6.47 27.51 -3.57
N LYS A 101 -5.27 27.81 -3.06
CA LYS A 101 -4.65 29.14 -3.20
C LYS A 101 -4.28 29.46 -4.64
N ASP A 102 -3.69 28.50 -5.36
CA ASP A 102 -3.30 28.70 -6.76
C ASP A 102 -4.53 28.98 -7.64
N ARG A 103 -5.65 28.29 -7.39
CA ARG A 103 -6.93 28.60 -8.05
C ARG A 103 -7.40 30.03 -7.75
N GLN A 104 -7.42 30.44 -6.47
CA GLN A 104 -7.80 31.81 -6.11
C GLN A 104 -6.91 32.87 -6.79
N VAL A 105 -5.61 32.64 -6.88
CA VAL A 105 -4.68 33.55 -7.56
C VAL A 105 -4.95 33.58 -9.07
N ALA A 106 -5.24 32.44 -9.69
CA ALA A 106 -5.59 32.38 -11.10
C ALA A 106 -6.89 33.15 -11.40
N ASP A 107 -7.90 33.02 -10.53
CA ASP A 107 -9.19 33.71 -10.65
C ASP A 107 -9.01 35.23 -10.52
N GLN A 108 -8.23 35.69 -9.52
CA GLN A 108 -7.90 37.12 -9.35
C GLN A 108 -7.16 37.69 -10.55
N ARG A 109 -6.25 36.92 -11.16
CA ARG A 109 -5.55 37.34 -12.38
C ARG A 109 -6.51 37.48 -13.55
N HIS A 110 -7.43 36.52 -13.72
CA HIS A 110 -8.46 36.59 -14.76
C HIS A 110 -9.35 37.82 -14.59
N GLU A 111 -9.79 38.11 -13.37
CA GLU A 111 -10.61 39.29 -13.09
C GLU A 111 -9.86 40.59 -13.41
N ASN A 112 -8.59 40.70 -13.02
CA ASN A 112 -7.77 41.88 -13.30
C ASN A 112 -7.48 42.05 -14.81
N ILE A 113 -7.25 40.95 -15.53
CA ILE A 113 -7.09 40.98 -16.99
C ILE A 113 -8.40 41.45 -17.64
N GLY A 114 -9.54 40.91 -17.23
CA GLY A 114 -10.86 41.31 -17.73
C GLY A 114 -11.13 42.80 -17.53
N LYS A 115 -10.88 43.33 -16.32
CA LYS A 115 -11.04 44.78 -16.03
C LYS A 115 -10.15 45.66 -16.92
N ARG A 116 -8.91 45.23 -17.19
CA ARG A 116 -7.99 45.99 -18.04
C ARG A 116 -8.40 45.97 -19.51
N LEU A 117 -8.89 44.83 -19.98
CA LEU A 117 -9.41 44.69 -21.34
C LEU A 117 -10.64 45.57 -21.55
N ASP A 118 -11.58 45.58 -20.59
CA ASP A 118 -12.79 46.41 -20.65
C ASP A 118 -12.49 47.92 -20.79
N VAL A 119 -11.48 48.42 -20.07
CA VAL A 119 -11.01 49.82 -20.21
C VAL A 119 -10.41 50.08 -21.59
N HIS A 120 -9.64 49.14 -22.13
CA HIS A 120 -9.03 49.24 -23.45
C HIS A 120 -10.07 49.23 -24.56
N ASP A 121 -11.04 48.32 -24.47
CA ASP A 121 -12.18 48.16 -25.37
C ASP A 121 -12.99 49.45 -25.47
N LYS A 122 -13.33 50.04 -24.32
CA LYS A 122 -14.03 51.32 -24.24
C LYS A 122 -13.23 52.48 -24.87
N GLY A 123 -11.90 52.45 -24.75
CA GLY A 123 -11.01 53.43 -25.36
C GLY A 123 -10.90 53.29 -26.89
N LEU A 124 -11.03 52.06 -27.40
CA LEU A 124 -10.95 51.74 -28.83
C LEU A 124 -12.32 51.72 -29.52
N GLY A 125 -13.43 51.79 -28.76
CA GLY A 125 -14.79 51.67 -29.29
C GLY A 125 -15.12 50.27 -29.80
N ILE A 126 -14.41 49.24 -29.32
CA ILE A 126 -14.58 47.83 -29.69
C ILE A 126 -15.06 47.10 -28.44
N ASP A 127 -16.29 46.57 -28.42
CA ASP A 127 -16.78 45.74 -27.32
C ASP A 127 -16.42 44.26 -27.55
N THR A 128 -15.26 43.80 -27.06
CA THR A 128 -14.87 42.38 -27.17
C THR A 128 -15.65 41.49 -26.20
N SER A 129 -16.28 42.07 -25.18
CA SER A 129 -17.20 41.38 -24.26
C SER A 129 -18.48 40.87 -24.95
N SER A 130 -18.90 41.52 -26.03
CA SER A 130 -20.07 41.10 -26.84
C SER A 130 -19.74 39.99 -27.86
N SER A 131 -18.48 39.58 -27.96
CA SER A 131 -18.03 38.48 -28.81
C SER A 131 -18.37 37.09 -28.22
N GLU A 132 -19.34 36.97 -27.31
CA GLU A 132 -19.98 35.69 -27.00
C GLU A 132 -20.77 35.11 -28.20
N SER A 133 -21.10 35.92 -29.22
CA SER A 133 -21.73 35.41 -30.45
C SER A 133 -20.76 34.77 -31.46
N ALA A 134 -19.44 34.83 -31.22
CA ALA A 134 -18.44 34.17 -32.09
C ALA A 134 -17.79 32.93 -31.46
N SER A 135 -18.02 32.66 -30.16
CA SER A 135 -17.59 31.40 -29.52
C SER A 135 -18.53 30.22 -29.79
N GLY A 136 -19.70 30.47 -30.41
CA GLY A 136 -20.53 29.41 -30.99
C GLY A 136 -19.99 28.84 -32.31
N LEU A 137 -18.91 29.40 -32.88
CA LEU A 137 -18.34 28.96 -34.15
C LEU A 137 -16.94 28.34 -34.01
N LEU A 138 -16.49 28.10 -32.78
CA LEU A 138 -15.34 27.26 -32.48
C LEU A 138 -15.81 26.11 -31.59
N THR A 139 -16.84 25.38 -32.06
CA THR A 139 -16.72 23.92 -32.04
C THR A 139 -15.36 23.64 -32.67
N ALA A 140 -14.38 23.39 -31.82
CA ALA A 140 -13.16 22.72 -32.21
C ALA A 140 -13.57 21.63 -33.19
N GLY A 141 -12.91 21.57 -34.35
CA GLY A 141 -13.05 20.44 -35.24
C GLY A 141 -12.79 19.16 -34.47
N GLU A 142 -13.85 18.59 -33.91
CA GLU A 142 -14.13 17.19 -34.11
C GLU A 142 -14.03 16.98 -35.63
N PRO A 143 -13.12 16.12 -36.11
CA PRO A 143 -13.30 15.60 -37.45
C PRO A 143 -14.65 14.89 -37.42
N THR A 144 -15.66 15.51 -38.03
CA THR A 144 -16.87 14.84 -38.44
C THR A 144 -16.44 13.90 -39.56
N ASP A 145 -15.97 12.72 -39.16
CA ASP A 145 -15.80 11.57 -40.04
C ASP A 145 -17.19 10.98 -40.25
N GLU A 146 -17.93 11.60 -41.17
CA GLU A 146 -19.12 10.98 -41.75
C GLU A 146 -18.68 9.76 -42.54
N GLY A 147 -18.77 8.59 -41.91
CA GLY A 147 -19.02 7.33 -42.58
C GLY A 147 -17.84 6.37 -42.65
N ASP A 148 -17.49 5.77 -41.51
CA ASP A 148 -17.16 4.34 -41.51
C ASP A 148 -17.88 3.63 -40.34
N PRO A 149 -18.80 2.69 -40.62
CA PRO A 149 -19.43 1.87 -39.58
C PRO A 149 -18.43 0.80 -39.09
N GLN A 150 -17.45 1.21 -38.28
CA GLN A 150 -16.69 0.33 -37.40
C GLN A 150 -16.57 0.95 -36.00
N GLU A 151 -17.71 0.91 -35.30
CA GLU A 151 -17.89 1.27 -33.91
C GLU A 151 -17.19 0.29 -32.94
N GLU A 152 -16.86 0.80 -31.74
CA GLU A 152 -16.57 0.08 -30.48
C GLU A 152 -15.23 -0.67 -30.28
N SER A 153 -14.38 -0.89 -31.29
CA SER A 153 -13.21 -1.77 -31.12
C SER A 153 -12.03 -1.18 -30.34
N ASP A 154 -11.77 0.13 -30.37
CA ASP A 154 -10.46 0.67 -29.95
C ASP A 154 -10.38 1.21 -28.51
N GLN A 155 -11.39 0.90 -27.69
CA GLN A 155 -11.42 1.33 -26.29
C GLN A 155 -10.79 0.28 -25.39
N TRP A 156 -9.59 0.56 -24.90
CA TRP A 156 -8.88 -0.34 -23.99
C TRP A 156 -9.15 0.04 -22.53
N TYR A 157 -9.25 -0.98 -21.67
CA TYR A 157 -9.28 -0.82 -20.22
C TYR A 157 -8.16 -1.65 -19.61
N TYR A 158 -7.55 -1.17 -18.54
CA TYR A 158 -6.53 -1.91 -17.81
C TYR A 158 -6.81 -1.92 -16.30
N ARG A 159 -6.37 -2.98 -15.61
CA ARG A 159 -6.53 -3.18 -14.18
C ARG A 159 -5.21 -3.67 -13.58
N GLN A 160 -4.76 -3.01 -12.52
CA GLN A 160 -3.55 -3.33 -11.79
C GLN A 160 -3.91 -4.03 -10.47
N ASP A 161 -3.35 -5.21 -10.22
CA ASP A 161 -3.69 -6.05 -9.05
C ASP A 161 -2.85 -5.74 -7.79
N HIS A 162 -2.17 -4.59 -7.72
CA HIS A 162 -1.40 -4.16 -6.54
C HIS A 162 -2.31 -3.58 -5.43
N GLY A 163 -3.16 -4.43 -4.86
CA GLY A 163 -3.85 -4.21 -3.59
C GLY A 163 -5.29 -3.72 -3.68
N ALA A 164 -5.66 -2.92 -4.67
CA ALA A 164 -7.04 -2.53 -4.93
C ALA A 164 -7.33 -2.65 -6.43
N SER A 165 -8.19 -3.59 -6.83
CA SER A 165 -8.58 -3.85 -8.22
C SER A 165 -9.42 -2.71 -8.83
N ARG A 166 -8.82 -1.54 -9.00
CA ARG A 166 -9.41 -0.40 -9.70
C ARG A 166 -9.16 -0.56 -11.20
N SER A 167 -10.24 -0.56 -11.98
CA SER A 167 -10.17 -0.50 -13.44
C SER A 167 -9.98 0.93 -13.90
N PHE A 168 -9.13 1.12 -14.89
CA PHE A 168 -8.84 2.40 -15.54
C PHE A 168 -9.22 2.29 -17.01
N GLY A 169 -10.01 3.24 -17.51
CA GLY A 169 -10.43 3.33 -18.91
C GLY A 169 -11.63 4.27 -19.08
N PRO A 170 -12.09 4.51 -20.31
CA PRO A 170 -11.51 4.04 -21.58
C PRO A 170 -10.20 4.76 -21.92
N VAL A 171 -9.22 4.03 -22.46
CA VAL A 171 -7.97 4.58 -23.00
C VAL A 171 -7.74 4.10 -24.41
N THR A 172 -7.12 4.94 -25.25
CA THR A 172 -6.68 4.54 -26.59
C THR A 172 -5.46 3.64 -26.50
N PHE A 173 -5.24 2.83 -27.55
CA PHE A 173 -4.06 1.95 -27.64
C PHE A 173 -2.74 2.73 -27.51
N GLU A 174 -2.63 3.91 -28.13
CA GLU A 174 -1.45 4.78 -27.98
C GLU A 174 -1.15 5.15 -26.52
N LYS A 175 -2.20 5.42 -25.74
CA LYS A 175 -2.05 5.77 -24.33
C LYS A 175 -1.61 4.55 -23.52
N LEU A 176 -2.13 3.36 -23.83
CA LEU A 176 -1.68 2.11 -23.24
C LEU A 176 -0.19 1.85 -23.54
N LYS A 177 0.23 2.06 -24.79
CA LYS A 177 1.64 1.98 -25.20
C LYS A 177 2.55 2.94 -24.43
N ARG A 178 2.13 4.20 -24.26
CA ARG A 178 2.88 5.18 -23.45
C ARG A 178 3.00 4.75 -21.97
N LEU A 179 1.98 4.12 -21.41
CA LEU A 179 2.01 3.61 -20.03
C LEU A 179 2.98 2.43 -19.90
N TRP A 180 3.03 1.56 -20.91
CA TRP A 180 3.98 0.45 -21.01
C TRP A 180 5.43 0.94 -21.06
N GLN A 181 5.74 1.85 -21.98
CA GLN A 181 7.08 2.44 -22.11
C GLN A 181 7.54 3.14 -20.81
N LYS A 182 6.61 3.74 -20.08
CA LYS A 182 6.87 4.38 -18.77
C LYS A 182 6.91 3.40 -17.59
N HIS A 183 6.81 2.09 -17.84
CA HIS A 183 6.81 1.03 -16.82
C HIS A 183 5.72 1.24 -15.75
N GLN A 184 4.59 1.87 -16.12
CA GLN A 184 3.45 2.09 -15.22
C GLN A 184 2.49 0.90 -15.22
N ILE A 185 2.51 0.11 -16.28
CA ILE A 185 1.83 -1.18 -16.42
C ILE A 185 2.89 -2.26 -16.66
N ASP A 186 2.63 -3.43 -16.11
CA ASP A 186 3.54 -4.59 -16.11
C ASP A 186 2.92 -5.76 -16.92
N ILE A 187 3.70 -6.79 -17.26
CA ILE A 187 3.27 -8.00 -18.00
C ILE A 187 2.07 -8.71 -17.35
N PHE A 188 1.90 -8.56 -16.04
CA PHE A 188 0.80 -9.14 -15.27
C PHE A 188 -0.46 -8.27 -15.24
N THR A 189 -0.41 -7.07 -15.82
CA THR A 189 -1.55 -6.17 -15.91
C THR A 189 -2.62 -6.81 -16.78
N LYS A 190 -3.85 -6.80 -16.28
CA LYS A 190 -5.00 -7.29 -17.05
C LYS A 190 -5.50 -6.15 -17.92
N VAL A 191 -5.61 -6.41 -19.20
CA VAL A 191 -6.19 -5.51 -20.19
C VAL A 191 -7.43 -6.16 -20.79
N ARG A 192 -8.38 -5.34 -21.23
CA ARG A 192 -9.53 -5.78 -22.01
C ARG A 192 -9.82 -4.76 -23.10
N MET A 193 -10.43 -5.23 -24.16
CA MET A 193 -10.89 -4.44 -25.29
C MET A 193 -12.42 -4.28 -25.19
N GLY A 194 -12.91 -3.04 -25.25
CA GLY A 194 -14.31 -2.69 -25.08
C GLY A 194 -14.85 -2.86 -23.65
N GLU A 195 -16.15 -2.59 -23.49
CA GLU A 195 -16.83 -2.73 -22.20
C GLU A 195 -17.20 -4.17 -21.85
N SER A 196 -17.39 -5.02 -22.87
CA SER A 196 -17.82 -6.41 -22.78
C SER A 196 -16.69 -7.44 -22.87
N GLY A 197 -15.46 -7.02 -23.17
CA GLY A 197 -14.32 -7.92 -23.33
C GLY A 197 -13.86 -8.59 -22.05
N GLU A 198 -13.32 -9.81 -22.19
CA GLU A 198 -12.71 -10.55 -21.09
C GLU A 198 -11.37 -9.93 -20.67
N TRP A 199 -11.09 -9.94 -19.37
CA TRP A 199 -9.83 -9.45 -18.82
C TRP A 199 -8.70 -10.45 -19.09
N MET A 200 -7.84 -10.14 -20.05
CA MET A 200 -6.66 -10.95 -20.39
C MET A 200 -5.39 -10.30 -19.84
N LYS A 201 -4.42 -11.08 -19.39
CA LYS A 201 -3.11 -10.52 -19.03
C LYS A 201 -2.33 -10.19 -20.29
N ILE A 202 -1.54 -9.12 -20.26
CA ILE A 202 -0.69 -8.70 -21.39
C ILE A 202 0.15 -9.86 -21.93
N ARG A 203 0.76 -10.66 -21.04
CA ARG A 203 1.55 -11.83 -21.42
C ARG A 203 0.76 -12.93 -22.14
N ASP A 204 -0.53 -13.05 -21.85
CA ASP A 204 -1.36 -14.14 -22.38
C ASP A 204 -1.93 -13.79 -23.78
N ILE A 205 -1.74 -12.53 -24.24
CA ILE A 205 -2.14 -12.06 -25.57
C ILE A 205 -0.93 -12.20 -26.52
N ALA A 206 -1.03 -13.11 -27.49
CA ALA A 206 0.02 -13.36 -28.46
C ALA A 206 0.37 -12.10 -29.26
N GLY A 207 1.65 -11.71 -29.30
CA GLY A 207 2.15 -10.57 -30.06
C GLY A 207 1.85 -9.19 -29.45
N PHE A 208 1.16 -9.11 -28.32
CA PHE A 208 0.79 -7.82 -27.72
C PHE A 208 2.00 -7.05 -27.17
N GLU A 209 3.00 -7.76 -26.65
CA GLU A 209 4.26 -7.15 -26.19
C GLU A 209 5.05 -6.53 -27.35
N GLU A 210 5.00 -7.15 -28.53
CA GLU A 210 5.68 -6.64 -29.74
C GLU A 210 5.01 -5.36 -30.23
N LEU A 211 3.67 -5.33 -30.27
CA LEU A 211 2.88 -4.14 -30.62
C LEU A 211 3.03 -2.97 -29.63
N LEU A 212 3.40 -3.24 -28.37
CA LEU A 212 3.68 -2.17 -27.39
C LEU A 212 5.11 -1.65 -27.49
N ASN A 213 6.02 -2.41 -28.09
CA ASN A 213 7.43 -2.07 -28.23
C ASN A 213 7.78 -1.43 -29.58
N ASP A 214 7.01 -1.72 -30.63
CA ASP A 214 7.08 -1.09 -31.97
C ASP A 214 6.35 0.25 -31.97
#